data_AF-A0A522GBC6-F1
#
_entry.id   AF-A0A522GBC6-F1
#
_cell.length_a   1.000
_cell.length_b   1.000
_cell.length_c   1.000
_cell.angle_alpha   90.00
_cell.angle_beta   90.00
_cell.angle_gamma   90.00
#
_symmetry.space_group_name_H-M   'P 1'
#
loop_
_entity.id
_entity.type
_entity.pdbx_description
1 polymer ?
#
loop_
_entity_poly.entity_id
_entity_poly.type
_entity_poly.pdbx_seq_one_letter_code
_entity_poly.pdbx_strand_id
1 'polypeptide(L)'
;MLSETQKLISTVVPLLRHGEILPAIKATTTWLTTNKAPGMRYLLEACPQEEQPRLVALLRDLVDDYPSRLLAAPVLICAHPEGPYLNSEHFLVTYPPDAGAFYLPHETSGGSEPGKNLIFLGWVDPAETSPFPRQEILKEPRIHWGKITGAVALFEWYELPSGEFMPTLDGLWFGKLMADTGVNLCMTTLEASDFPTAAETARVMLAASRPNRSETTNSASSYFFLTEATYRRAKMEGARFGRICARDYPEHRG
;
A
#
# COMPACT_ATOMS: atom_id res chain seq x y z
N MET A 1 -14.43 -20.30 -27.38
CA MET A 1 -13.19 -20.11 -26.59
C MET A 1 -12.31 -18.98 -27.10
N LEU A 2 -11.46 -19.12 -28.14
CA LEU A 2 -10.53 -18.04 -28.53
C LEU A 2 -11.22 -16.68 -28.79
N SER A 3 -12.38 -16.67 -29.46
CA SER A 3 -13.12 -15.42 -29.71
C SER A 3 -13.75 -14.81 -28.46
N GLU A 4 -14.05 -15.60 -27.43
CA GLU A 4 -14.64 -15.13 -26.18
C GLU A 4 -13.55 -14.64 -25.22
N THR A 5 -12.40 -15.31 -25.20
CA THR A 5 -11.20 -14.84 -24.49
C THR A 5 -10.76 -13.48 -25.02
N GLN A 6 -10.72 -13.29 -26.34
CA GLN A 6 -10.37 -12.01 -26.96
C GLN A 6 -11.36 -10.90 -26.54
N LYS A 7 -12.66 -11.20 -26.50
CA LYS A 7 -13.70 -10.25 -26.04
C LYS A 7 -13.50 -9.88 -24.57
N LEU A 8 -13.22 -10.86 -23.70
CA LEU A 8 -12.95 -10.58 -22.30
C LEU A 8 -11.72 -9.66 -22.16
N ILE A 9 -10.61 -9.97 -22.84
CA ILE A 9 -9.39 -9.15 -22.79
C ILE A 9 -9.66 -7.72 -23.24
N SER A 10 -10.39 -7.55 -24.35
CA SER A 10 -10.77 -6.22 -24.84
C SER A 10 -11.65 -5.43 -23.87
N THR A 11 -12.28 -6.10 -22.90
CA THR A 11 -13.08 -5.47 -21.85
C THR A 11 -12.25 -5.23 -20.58
N VAL A 12 -11.52 -6.24 -20.11
CA VAL A 12 -10.80 -6.23 -18.83
C VAL A 12 -9.55 -5.35 -18.90
N VAL A 13 -8.78 -5.37 -19.98
CA VAL A 13 -7.56 -4.57 -20.09
C VAL A 13 -7.85 -3.06 -19.96
N PRO A 14 -8.83 -2.48 -20.67
CA PRO A 14 -9.21 -1.10 -20.43
C PRO A 14 -9.63 -0.83 -18.98
N LEU A 15 -10.44 -1.69 -18.36
CA LEU A 15 -10.87 -1.52 -16.97
C LEU A 15 -9.66 -1.49 -16.02
N LEU A 16 -8.73 -2.44 -16.17
CA LEU A 16 -7.50 -2.50 -15.40
C LEU A 16 -6.62 -1.26 -15.60
N ARG A 17 -6.52 -0.74 -16.82
CA ARG A 17 -5.78 0.51 -17.12
C ARG A 17 -6.39 1.74 -16.46
N HIS A 18 -7.71 1.76 -16.29
CA HIS A 18 -8.43 2.87 -15.65
C HIS A 18 -8.59 2.68 -14.13
N GLY A 19 -8.06 1.59 -13.54
CA GLY A 19 -8.22 1.30 -12.12
C GLY A 19 -9.64 0.84 -11.75
N GLU A 20 -10.46 0.42 -12.72
CA GLU A 20 -11.80 -0.10 -12.50
C GLU A 20 -11.76 -1.58 -12.09
N ILE A 21 -11.16 -1.86 -10.91
CA ILE A 21 -10.90 -3.22 -10.43
C ILE A 21 -12.19 -4.01 -10.17
N LEU A 22 -13.20 -3.40 -9.54
CA LEU A 22 -14.47 -4.10 -9.24
C LEU A 22 -15.22 -4.52 -10.52
N PRO A 23 -15.39 -3.65 -11.55
CA PRO A 23 -15.88 -4.08 -12.86
C PRO A 23 -15.03 -5.17 -13.51
N ALA A 24 -13.69 -5.09 -13.42
CA ALA A 24 -12.79 -6.08 -13.98
C ALA A 24 -12.95 -7.46 -13.31
N ILE A 25 -13.06 -7.48 -11.98
CA ILE A 25 -13.40 -8.66 -11.16
C ILE A 25 -14.71 -9.24 -11.66
N LYS A 26 -15.79 -8.45 -11.70
CA LYS A 26 -17.12 -8.92 -12.09
C LYS A 26 -17.13 -9.54 -13.49
N ALA A 27 -16.49 -8.90 -14.46
CA ALA A 27 -16.39 -9.38 -15.83
C ALA A 27 -15.62 -10.71 -15.90
N THR A 28 -14.48 -10.79 -15.20
CA THR A 28 -13.61 -11.96 -15.18
C THR A 28 -14.27 -13.14 -14.45
N THR A 29 -14.91 -12.92 -13.31
CA THR A 29 -15.68 -13.95 -12.58
C THR A 29 -16.79 -14.53 -13.45
N THR A 30 -17.59 -13.66 -14.10
CA THR A 30 -18.69 -14.08 -14.97
C THR A 30 -18.19 -14.95 -16.14
N TRP A 31 -17.01 -14.63 -16.66
CA TRP A 31 -16.41 -15.43 -17.72
C TRP A 31 -15.81 -16.75 -17.20
N LEU A 32 -15.16 -16.74 -16.04
CA LEU A 32 -14.56 -17.92 -15.42
C LEU A 32 -15.61 -18.96 -15.00
N THR A 33 -16.77 -18.54 -14.49
CA THR A 33 -17.87 -19.47 -14.19
C THR A 33 -18.36 -20.22 -15.42
N THR A 34 -18.28 -19.60 -16.59
CA THR A 34 -18.67 -20.19 -17.88
C THR A 34 -17.57 -21.10 -18.46
N ASN A 35 -16.29 -20.73 -18.33
CA ASN A 35 -15.17 -21.36 -19.04
C ASN A 35 -14.29 -22.30 -18.19
N LYS A 36 -14.45 -22.33 -16.86
CA LYS A 36 -13.73 -23.19 -15.90
C LYS A 36 -12.20 -23.01 -15.93
N ALA A 37 -11.47 -23.91 -15.26
CA ALA A 37 -10.02 -23.86 -15.05
C ALA A 37 -9.13 -23.70 -16.32
N PRO A 38 -9.43 -24.33 -17.48
CA PRO A 38 -8.66 -24.11 -18.70
C PRO A 38 -8.66 -22.64 -19.14
N GLY A 39 -9.72 -21.89 -18.79
CA GLY A 39 -9.90 -20.51 -19.16
C GLY A 39 -8.82 -19.57 -18.63
N MET A 40 -8.31 -19.79 -17.41
CA MET A 40 -7.27 -18.91 -16.82
C MET A 40 -5.98 -18.91 -17.63
N ARG A 41 -5.53 -20.09 -18.07
CA ARG A 41 -4.32 -20.23 -18.89
C ARG A 41 -4.48 -19.52 -20.23
N TYR A 42 -5.59 -19.75 -20.93
CA TYR A 42 -5.85 -19.08 -22.21
C TYR A 42 -5.95 -17.56 -22.06
N LEU A 43 -6.50 -17.08 -20.94
CA LEU A 43 -6.59 -15.65 -20.65
C LEU A 43 -5.21 -15.02 -20.48
N LEU A 44 -4.30 -15.67 -19.75
CA LEU A 44 -2.92 -15.21 -19.59
C LEU A 44 -2.12 -15.26 -20.90
N GLU A 45 -2.25 -16.34 -21.67
CA GLU A 45 -1.55 -16.51 -22.96
C GLU A 45 -2.00 -15.48 -24.01
N ALA A 46 -3.28 -15.09 -24.01
CA ALA A 46 -3.82 -14.11 -24.93
C ALA A 46 -3.65 -12.65 -24.47
N CYS A 47 -3.28 -12.42 -23.19
CA CYS A 47 -3.11 -11.09 -22.63
C CYS A 47 -1.79 -10.44 -23.11
N PRO A 48 -1.81 -9.16 -23.53
CA PRO A 48 -0.58 -8.41 -23.81
C PRO A 48 0.41 -8.48 -22.65
N GLN A 49 1.70 -8.69 -22.94
CA GLN A 49 2.73 -8.88 -21.90
C GLN A 49 2.79 -7.73 -20.88
N GLU A 50 2.58 -6.49 -21.34
CA GLU A 50 2.54 -5.29 -20.51
C GLU A 50 1.39 -5.27 -19.48
N GLU A 51 0.30 -6.02 -19.74
CA GLU A 51 -0.89 -6.09 -18.89
C GLU A 51 -0.95 -7.36 -18.04
N GLN A 52 -0.09 -8.34 -18.33
CA GLN A 52 -0.05 -9.61 -17.59
C GLN A 52 0.11 -9.42 -16.08
N PRO A 53 0.94 -8.50 -15.54
CA PRO A 53 1.02 -8.30 -14.10
C PRO A 53 -0.30 -7.89 -13.46
N ARG A 54 -1.05 -6.98 -14.11
CA ARG A 54 -2.38 -6.54 -13.64
C ARG A 54 -3.39 -7.69 -13.67
N LEU A 55 -3.38 -8.45 -14.77
CA LEU A 55 -4.27 -9.60 -14.94
C LEU A 55 -3.95 -10.73 -13.94
N VAL A 56 -2.67 -11.00 -13.68
CA VAL A 56 -2.25 -12.01 -12.68
C VAL A 56 -2.70 -11.58 -11.29
N ALA A 57 -2.52 -10.31 -10.91
CA ALA A 57 -3.02 -9.80 -9.65
C ALA A 57 -4.55 -9.99 -9.53
N LEU A 58 -5.29 -9.59 -10.56
CA LEU A 58 -6.75 -9.79 -10.63
C LEU A 58 -7.16 -11.26 -10.46
N LEU A 59 -6.50 -12.16 -11.19
CA LEU A 59 -6.82 -13.59 -11.16
C LEU A 59 -6.49 -14.23 -9.81
N ARG A 60 -5.37 -13.84 -9.20
CA ARG A 60 -5.04 -14.25 -7.84
C ARG A 60 -6.13 -13.78 -6.87
N ASP A 61 -6.48 -12.50 -6.94
CA ASP A 61 -7.47 -11.92 -6.03
C ASP A 61 -8.84 -12.64 -6.16
N LEU A 62 -9.19 -13.09 -7.36
CA LEU A 62 -10.37 -13.94 -7.61
C LEU A 62 -10.27 -15.36 -7.05
N VAL A 63 -9.09 -15.98 -7.09
CA VAL A 63 -8.87 -17.35 -6.58
C VAL A 63 -8.89 -17.36 -5.06
N ASP A 64 -8.33 -16.31 -4.45
CA ASP A 64 -8.11 -16.23 -3.00
C ASP A 64 -9.32 -15.64 -2.25
N ASP A 65 -10.45 -15.40 -2.94
CA ASP A 65 -11.59 -14.62 -2.43
C ASP A 65 -11.13 -13.30 -1.78
N TYR A 66 -10.05 -12.73 -2.32
CA TYR A 66 -9.21 -11.69 -1.74
C TYR A 66 -9.89 -10.33 -1.90
N PRO A 67 -10.88 -10.06 -1.05
CA PRO A 67 -12.15 -9.60 -1.54
C PRO A 67 -12.05 -8.13 -1.93
N SER A 68 -13.03 -7.68 -2.69
CA SER A 68 -13.44 -6.29 -2.93
C SER A 68 -13.48 -5.37 -1.69
N ARG A 69 -13.14 -5.88 -0.51
CA ARG A 69 -13.19 -5.32 0.84
C ARG A 69 -11.83 -4.92 1.39
N LEU A 70 -10.74 -5.14 0.67
CA LEU A 70 -9.42 -4.70 1.14
C LEU A 70 -9.07 -3.32 0.58
N LEU A 71 -8.70 -2.43 1.49
CA LEU A 71 -8.14 -1.13 1.19
C LEU A 71 -6.74 -1.03 1.78
N ALA A 72 -5.91 -0.25 1.13
CA ALA A 72 -4.52 -0.11 1.49
C ALA A 72 -4.10 1.35 1.38
N ALA A 73 -3.42 1.86 2.40
CA ALA A 73 -2.85 3.20 2.38
C ALA A 73 -1.31 3.13 2.26
N PRO A 74 -0.71 3.80 1.27
CA PRO A 74 0.74 3.87 1.14
C PRO A 74 1.32 4.86 2.15
N VAL A 75 2.28 4.42 2.96
CA VAL A 75 2.85 5.24 4.03
C VAL A 75 4.37 5.32 3.89
N LEU A 76 4.93 6.51 4.08
CA LEU A 76 6.35 6.67 4.42
C LEU A 76 6.49 7.02 5.89
N ILE A 77 7.45 6.40 6.55
CA ILE A 77 7.71 6.56 7.97
C ILE A 77 9.20 6.76 8.18
N CYS A 78 9.55 7.69 9.06
CA CYS A 78 10.91 7.87 9.58
C CYS A 78 10.83 7.92 11.10
N ALA A 79 11.48 6.97 11.76
CA ALA A 79 11.49 6.83 13.22
C ALA A 79 12.84 7.23 13.79
N HIS A 80 12.85 8.00 14.87
CA HIS A 80 14.08 8.47 15.51
C HIS A 80 14.20 7.95 16.95
N PRO A 81 15.42 7.51 17.35
CA PRO A 81 15.68 7.02 18.70
C PRO A 81 15.81 8.17 19.72
N GLU A 82 16.08 9.40 19.27
CA GLU A 82 16.30 10.55 20.14
C GLU A 82 15.11 11.52 20.17
N GLY A 83 14.66 11.84 21.39
CA GLY A 83 13.93 13.07 21.73
C GLY A 83 12.45 12.89 22.09
N PRO A 84 12.01 13.29 23.31
CA PRO A 84 10.66 13.82 23.47
C PRO A 84 10.54 15.13 22.67
N TYR A 85 9.35 15.42 22.16
CA TYR A 85 9.04 16.74 21.61
C TYR A 85 9.44 17.82 22.62
N LEU A 86 10.13 18.86 22.12
CA LEU A 86 10.26 20.15 22.79
C LEU A 86 8.87 20.56 23.32
N ASN A 87 8.69 20.50 24.65
CA ASN A 87 7.56 21.01 25.47
C ASN A 87 6.66 20.01 26.21
N SER A 88 6.93 18.70 26.23
CA SER A 88 6.20 17.80 27.14
C SER A 88 7.12 17.22 28.22
N GLU A 89 6.99 17.74 29.44
CA GLU A 89 7.39 17.01 30.63
C GLU A 89 6.65 15.66 30.63
N HIS A 90 7.40 14.59 30.82
CA HIS A 90 6.95 13.18 30.91
C HIS A 90 6.79 12.42 29.59
N PHE A 91 7.76 11.54 29.37
CA PHE A 91 7.68 10.11 29.01
C PHE A 91 8.84 9.76 28.07
N LEU A 92 10.02 9.52 28.67
CA LEU A 92 11.14 8.87 27.99
C LEU A 92 10.80 7.38 27.88
N VAL A 93 10.19 6.96 26.77
CA VAL A 93 10.22 5.54 26.40
C VAL A 93 11.59 5.29 25.80
N THR A 94 12.50 4.80 26.64
CA THR A 94 13.81 4.34 26.20
C THR A 94 13.63 3.05 25.40
N TYR A 95 13.35 3.15 24.10
CA TYR A 95 13.52 2.00 23.22
C TYR A 95 14.98 1.54 23.37
N PRO A 96 15.26 0.25 23.59
CA PRO A 96 16.61 -0.20 23.79
C PRO A 96 17.44 0.21 22.55
N PRO A 97 18.54 0.98 22.74
CA PRO A 97 19.37 1.45 21.62
C PRO A 97 19.91 0.29 20.74
N ASP A 98 19.87 -0.93 21.26
CA ASP A 98 20.30 -2.16 20.59
C ASP A 98 19.24 -2.76 19.66
N ALA A 99 17.97 -2.37 19.80
CA ALA A 99 16.92 -2.80 18.88
C ALA A 99 17.12 -2.04 17.57
N GLY A 100 17.83 -2.61 16.59
CA GLY A 100 18.15 -1.93 15.33
C GLY A 100 16.96 -1.52 14.44
N ALA A 101 15.73 -1.57 14.95
CA ALA A 101 14.51 -1.06 14.34
C ALA A 101 13.37 -0.84 15.34
N PHE A 102 12.41 -0.02 14.93
CA PHE A 102 11.08 0.17 15.46
C PHE A 102 10.07 -0.75 14.75
N TYR A 103 9.07 -1.23 15.49
CA TYR A 103 7.95 -2.01 14.96
C TYR A 103 6.67 -1.19 15.07
N LEU A 104 5.87 -1.19 14.01
CA LEU A 104 4.64 -0.43 13.98
C LEU A 104 3.56 -1.12 14.84
N PRO A 105 2.72 -0.34 15.53
CA PRO A 105 1.63 -0.90 16.33
C PRO A 105 0.54 -1.52 15.43
N HIS A 106 -0.02 -2.65 15.85
CA HIS A 106 -1.12 -3.34 15.14
C HIS A 106 -2.50 -2.95 15.63
N GLU A 107 -2.66 -2.62 16.90
CA GLU A 107 -3.93 -2.21 17.49
C GLU A 107 -3.69 -1.22 18.64
N THR A 108 -4.55 -0.23 18.74
CA THR A 108 -4.73 0.54 19.98
C THR A 108 -5.71 -0.21 20.86
N SER A 109 -5.30 -0.63 22.06
CA SER A 109 -6.14 -1.30 23.08
C SER A 109 -7.33 -0.46 23.62
N GLY A 110 -7.70 0.61 22.92
CA GLY A 110 -8.87 1.46 23.16
C GLY A 110 -9.06 2.58 22.14
N GLY A 111 -8.41 2.51 20.97
CA GLY A 111 -8.35 3.63 20.03
C GLY A 111 -9.46 3.63 19.01
N SER A 112 -9.82 4.84 18.59
CA SER A 112 -10.83 5.12 17.57
C SER A 112 -10.60 4.30 16.30
N GLU A 113 -11.69 3.82 15.71
CA GLU A 113 -11.66 3.17 14.39
C GLU A 113 -10.98 4.07 13.33
N PRO A 114 -10.26 3.50 12.35
CA PRO A 114 -9.62 4.24 11.24
C PRO A 114 -10.59 5.03 10.38
N GLY A 115 -11.86 4.66 10.43
CA GLY A 115 -12.96 5.32 9.76
C GLY A 115 -14.20 4.46 9.91
N LYS A 116 -15.35 4.99 9.49
CA LYS A 116 -16.62 4.28 9.58
C LYS A 116 -16.53 2.97 8.76
N ASN A 117 -16.72 1.83 9.42
CA ASN A 117 -16.65 0.48 8.84
C ASN A 117 -15.27 0.10 8.27
N LEU A 118 -14.20 0.71 8.75
CA LEU A 118 -12.84 0.29 8.45
C LEU A 118 -12.25 -0.44 9.66
N ILE A 119 -11.74 -1.64 9.43
CA ILE A 119 -10.96 -2.40 10.41
C ILE A 119 -9.52 -2.36 9.95
N PHE A 120 -8.62 -1.88 10.80
CA PHE A 120 -7.19 -1.96 10.51
C PHE A 120 -6.71 -3.40 10.72
N LEU A 121 -6.06 -3.95 9.70
CA LEU A 121 -5.56 -5.32 9.73
C LEU A 121 -4.08 -5.41 10.11
N GLY A 122 -3.32 -4.32 9.90
CA GLY A 122 -1.89 -4.27 10.19
C GLY A 122 -1.07 -3.68 9.05
N TRP A 123 0.24 -3.91 9.11
CA TRP A 123 1.23 -3.28 8.23
C TRP A 123 1.95 -4.29 7.34
N VAL A 124 2.16 -3.93 6.08
CA VAL A 124 2.80 -4.81 5.09
C VAL A 124 3.96 -4.09 4.41
N ASP A 125 5.03 -4.84 4.12
CA ASP A 125 6.13 -4.36 3.29
C ASP A 125 5.63 -4.03 1.85
N PRO A 126 5.95 -2.86 1.28
CA PRO A 126 5.58 -2.51 -0.11
C PRO A 126 6.12 -3.46 -1.19
N ALA A 127 7.09 -4.31 -0.87
CA ALA A 127 7.62 -5.36 -1.73
C ALA A 127 6.80 -6.67 -1.66
N GLU A 128 5.86 -6.79 -0.72
CA GLU A 128 4.98 -7.95 -0.65
C GLU A 128 4.05 -7.97 -1.87
N THR A 129 3.92 -9.16 -2.44
CA THR A 129 3.16 -9.34 -3.68
C THR A 129 1.70 -9.62 -3.37
N SER A 130 1.42 -10.34 -2.29
CA SER A 130 0.08 -10.66 -1.82
C SER A 130 0.07 -10.56 -0.30
N PRO A 131 -0.67 -9.62 0.30
CA PRO A 131 -1.02 -9.81 1.68
C PRO A 131 -1.97 -11.02 1.72
N PHE A 132 -2.03 -11.82 2.76
CA PHE A 132 -3.10 -12.79 2.94
C PHE A 132 -3.75 -12.45 4.27
N PRO A 133 -4.97 -11.87 4.34
CA PRO A 133 -5.53 -11.42 5.62
C PRO A 133 -5.89 -12.60 6.53
N ARG A 134 -5.97 -13.82 5.98
CA ARG A 134 -6.23 -15.06 6.73
C ARG A 134 -4.96 -15.81 7.16
N GLN A 135 -3.78 -15.36 6.74
CA GLN A 135 -2.52 -15.78 7.32
C GLN A 135 -2.01 -14.60 8.15
N GLU A 136 -1.36 -14.88 9.28
CA GLU A 136 -0.62 -13.85 10.02
C GLU A 136 0.15 -13.00 9.01
N ILE A 137 0.03 -11.67 9.08
CA ILE A 137 0.70 -10.77 8.14
C ILE A 137 2.20 -11.14 8.13
N LEU A 138 2.61 -11.83 7.07
CA LEU A 138 3.80 -12.68 7.12
C LEU A 138 5.11 -11.87 7.28
N LYS A 139 5.06 -10.57 6.96
CA LYS A 139 6.22 -9.67 6.97
C LYS A 139 5.81 -8.24 7.29
N GLU A 140 5.83 -7.94 8.58
CA GLU A 140 5.74 -6.57 9.04
C GLU A 140 6.96 -5.75 8.58
N PRO A 141 6.77 -4.50 8.14
CA PRO A 141 7.87 -3.65 7.74
C PRO A 141 8.72 -3.32 8.96
N ARG A 142 10.02 -3.62 8.87
CA ARG A 142 11.01 -3.26 9.88
C ARG A 142 11.43 -1.81 9.70
N ILE A 143 11.06 -0.93 10.63
CA ILE A 143 11.35 0.51 10.53
C ILE A 143 12.72 0.80 11.14
N HIS A 144 13.76 0.86 10.32
CA HIS A 144 15.09 1.18 10.81
C HIS A 144 15.17 2.61 11.34
N TRP A 145 15.82 2.78 12.48
CA TRP A 145 16.07 4.09 13.07
C TRP A 145 16.80 5.00 12.09
N GLY A 146 16.30 6.23 11.99
CA GLY A 146 16.87 7.23 11.11
C GLY A 146 16.86 6.81 9.63
N LYS A 147 15.88 6.01 9.21
CA LYS A 147 15.72 5.67 7.79
C LYS A 147 14.27 5.78 7.39
N ILE A 148 14.06 6.52 6.30
CA ILE A 148 12.78 6.54 5.62
C ILE A 148 12.49 5.13 5.13
N THR A 149 11.37 4.58 5.60
CA THR A 149 10.88 3.25 5.27
C THR A 149 9.50 3.38 4.66
N GLY A 150 9.23 2.58 3.62
CA GLY A 150 7.89 2.47 3.04
C GLY A 150 7.12 1.37 3.77
N ALA A 151 5.83 1.60 3.99
CA ALA A 151 4.90 0.64 4.55
C ALA A 151 3.56 0.75 3.82
N VAL A 152 2.75 -0.29 3.92
CA VAL A 152 1.36 -0.30 3.45
C VAL A 152 0.47 -0.64 4.64
N ALA A 153 -0.39 0.29 5.03
CA ALA A 153 -1.41 0.04 6.05
C ALA A 153 -2.59 -0.67 5.39
N LEU A 154 -2.99 -1.83 5.90
CA LEU A 154 -4.11 -2.61 5.38
C LEU A 154 -5.37 -2.41 6.20
N PHE A 155 -6.49 -2.32 5.49
CA PHE A 155 -7.80 -2.18 6.08
C PHE A 155 -8.77 -3.15 5.42
N GLU A 156 -9.63 -3.76 6.22
CA GLU A 156 -10.84 -4.39 5.74
C GLU A 156 -11.99 -3.39 5.84
N TRP A 157 -12.83 -3.31 4.82
CA TRP A 157 -14.05 -2.52 4.85
C TRP A 157 -15.29 -3.37 4.63
N TYR A 158 -16.38 -2.95 5.26
CA TYR A 158 -17.68 -3.60 5.13
C TYR A 158 -18.68 -2.63 4.48
N GLU A 159 -19.32 -3.10 3.42
CA GLU A 159 -20.32 -2.33 2.69
C GLU A 159 -21.55 -2.08 3.57
N LEU A 160 -21.95 -0.81 3.68
CA LEU A 160 -23.20 -0.45 4.35
C LEU A 160 -24.38 -0.82 3.45
N PRO A 161 -25.56 -1.16 4.03
CA PRO A 161 -26.79 -1.40 3.27
C PRO A 161 -27.21 -0.27 2.32
N SER A 162 -26.64 0.93 2.49
CA SER A 162 -26.90 2.13 1.69
C SER A 162 -26.16 2.19 0.35
N GLY A 163 -25.24 1.26 0.05
CA GLY A 163 -24.45 1.30 -1.19
C GLY A 163 -23.50 2.50 -1.28
N GLU A 164 -23.08 3.04 -0.13
CA GLU A 164 -22.15 4.17 -0.06
C GLU A 164 -20.76 3.83 -0.60
N PHE A 165 -20.12 4.88 -1.14
CA PHE A 165 -18.78 4.90 -1.73
C PHE A 165 -17.68 4.36 -0.80
N MET A 166 -16.55 4.00 -1.41
CA MET A 166 -15.30 3.61 -0.76
C MET A 166 -15.05 4.42 0.53
N PRO A 167 -14.89 3.76 1.70
CA PRO A 167 -14.77 4.46 2.97
C PRO A 167 -13.55 5.38 3.01
N THR A 168 -13.68 6.50 3.70
CA THR A 168 -12.61 7.47 3.91
C THR A 168 -11.85 7.17 5.19
N LEU A 169 -10.52 7.18 5.10
CA LEU A 169 -9.64 7.09 6.26
C LEU A 169 -9.64 8.43 7.02
N ASP A 170 -9.80 8.40 8.34
CA ASP A 170 -9.61 9.58 9.19
C ASP A 170 -8.14 10.01 9.12
N GLY A 171 -7.89 11.20 8.57
CA GLY A 171 -6.52 11.73 8.39
C GLY A 171 -5.75 11.90 9.71
N LEU A 172 -6.42 11.95 10.86
CA LEU A 172 -5.79 12.00 12.17
C LEU A 172 -5.56 10.63 12.79
N TRP A 173 -6.15 9.56 12.24
CA TRP A 173 -6.13 8.24 12.86
C TRP A 173 -4.72 7.69 13.00
N PHE A 174 -3.87 7.82 11.98
CA PHE A 174 -2.48 7.40 12.07
C PHE A 174 -1.72 8.10 13.21
N GLY A 175 -2.03 9.38 13.50
CA GLY A 175 -1.45 10.10 14.64
C GLY A 175 -1.91 9.51 15.98
N LYS A 176 -3.19 9.15 16.10
CA LYS A 176 -3.76 8.50 17.29
C LYS A 176 -3.16 7.10 17.49
N LEU A 177 -3.00 6.33 16.41
CA LEU A 177 -2.38 5.00 16.43
C LEU A 177 -0.94 5.06 16.95
N MET A 178 -0.19 6.09 16.58
CA MET A 178 1.22 6.25 16.97
C MET A 178 1.42 6.94 18.32
N ALA A 179 0.37 7.54 18.91
CA ALA A 179 0.49 8.39 20.10
C ALA A 179 1.12 7.67 21.29
N ASP A 180 0.80 6.39 21.49
CA ASP A 180 1.25 5.59 22.62
C ASP A 180 2.61 4.91 22.41
N THR A 181 3.23 5.09 21.23
CA THR A 181 4.50 4.43 20.91
C THR A 181 5.68 5.05 21.65
N GLY A 182 5.56 6.31 22.09
CA GLY A 182 6.66 7.07 22.71
C GLY A 182 7.83 7.36 21.76
N VAL A 183 7.64 7.14 20.45
CA VAL A 183 8.68 7.32 19.42
C VAL A 183 8.46 8.64 18.68
N ASN A 184 9.55 9.36 18.42
CA ASN A 184 9.55 10.51 17.53
C ASN A 184 9.44 10.03 16.07
N LEU A 185 8.25 10.18 15.49
CA LEU A 185 7.89 9.67 14.17
C LEU A 185 7.52 10.82 13.25
N CYS A 186 8.12 10.82 12.05
CA CYS A 186 7.62 11.57 10.92
C CYS A 186 6.90 10.59 9.97
N MET A 187 5.73 10.98 9.48
CA MET A 187 4.93 10.12 8.61
C MET A 187 4.20 10.93 7.55
N THR A 188 4.08 10.37 6.35
CA THR A 188 3.18 10.86 5.31
C THR A 188 2.47 9.70 4.64
N THR A 189 1.27 9.96 4.11
CA THR A 189 0.44 8.99 3.41
C THR A 189 -0.24 9.66 2.21
N LEU A 190 -0.63 8.85 1.23
CA LEU A 190 -1.58 9.27 0.20
C LEU A 190 -2.95 8.59 0.43
N GLU A 191 -3.90 8.88 -0.46
CA GLU A 191 -5.23 8.30 -0.44
C GLU A 191 -5.17 6.77 -0.48
N ALA A 192 -6.08 6.12 0.26
CA ALA A 192 -6.20 4.68 0.23
C ALA A 192 -6.72 4.20 -1.13
N SER A 193 -6.22 3.05 -1.58
CA SER A 193 -6.55 2.41 -2.85
C SER A 193 -6.60 0.88 -2.66
N ASP A 194 -6.72 0.13 -3.75
CA ASP A 194 -6.41 -1.30 -3.72
C ASP A 194 -4.95 -1.54 -3.32
N PHE A 195 -4.66 -2.74 -2.81
CA PHE A 195 -3.33 -3.10 -2.33
C PHE A 195 -2.22 -2.99 -3.38
N PRO A 196 -2.35 -3.56 -4.60
CA PRO A 196 -1.32 -3.42 -5.63
C PRO A 196 -0.95 -1.96 -5.92
N THR A 197 -1.96 -1.09 -6.06
CA THR A 197 -1.77 0.35 -6.27
C THR A 197 -1.09 1.02 -5.08
N ALA A 198 -1.50 0.71 -3.85
CA ALA A 198 -0.89 1.28 -2.65
C ALA A 198 0.56 0.81 -2.48
N ALA A 199 0.84 -0.48 -2.67
CA ALA A 199 2.18 -1.04 -2.58
C ALA A 199 3.12 -0.41 -3.61
N GLU A 200 2.67 -0.24 -4.86
CA GLU A 200 3.45 0.47 -5.88
C GLU A 200 3.64 1.95 -5.56
N THR A 201 2.59 2.61 -5.04
CA THR A 201 2.66 4.01 -4.60
C THR A 201 3.70 4.20 -3.49
N ALA A 202 3.70 3.34 -2.47
CA ALA A 202 4.68 3.36 -1.39
C ALA A 202 6.12 3.13 -1.90
N ARG A 203 6.32 2.22 -2.86
CA ARG A 203 7.63 2.02 -3.52
C ARG A 203 8.10 3.27 -4.26
N VAL A 204 7.22 3.95 -4.99
CA VAL A 204 7.54 5.21 -5.68
C VAL A 204 7.88 6.32 -4.70
N MET A 205 7.07 6.49 -3.65
CA MET A 205 7.31 7.46 -2.59
C MET A 205 8.68 7.21 -1.94
N LEU A 206 9.01 5.95 -1.64
CA LEU A 206 10.27 5.56 -1.02
C LEU A 206 11.48 5.79 -1.92
N ALA A 207 11.36 5.52 -3.21
CA ALA A 207 12.42 5.80 -4.18
C ALA A 207 12.66 7.31 -4.30
N ALA A 208 11.60 8.10 -4.39
CA ALA A 208 11.68 9.55 -4.55
C ALA A 208 12.20 10.29 -3.31
N SER A 209 12.09 9.69 -2.12
CA SER A 209 12.60 10.27 -0.87
C SER A 209 14.12 10.16 -0.71
N ARG A 210 14.82 9.42 -1.58
CA ARG A 210 16.26 9.11 -1.49
C ARG A 210 17.05 9.64 -2.70
N PRO A 211 17.27 10.97 -2.83
CA PRO A 211 17.83 11.59 -4.04
C PRO A 211 19.28 11.18 -4.36
N ASN A 212 20.07 10.76 -3.36
CA ASN A 212 21.51 10.46 -3.53
C ASN A 212 21.81 8.99 -3.90
N ARG A 213 20.81 8.10 -3.88
CA ARG A 213 20.98 6.77 -4.48
C ARG A 213 20.87 6.94 -5.98
N SER A 214 22.01 7.29 -6.58
CA SER A 214 22.31 7.26 -8.01
C SER A 214 21.24 6.54 -8.81
N GLU A 215 20.64 7.25 -9.77
CA GLU A 215 19.76 6.76 -10.84
C GLU A 215 20.46 5.70 -11.75
N THR A 216 21.40 4.92 -11.21
CA THR A 216 22.18 3.86 -11.90
C THR A 216 21.38 2.61 -12.22
N THR A 217 20.09 2.58 -11.99
CA THR A 217 19.22 1.64 -12.68
C THR A 217 18.22 2.41 -13.51
N ASN A 218 18.64 2.70 -14.74
CA ASN A 218 17.81 2.57 -15.92
C ASN A 218 16.76 1.49 -15.70
N SER A 219 15.59 1.92 -15.29
CA SER A 219 14.36 1.25 -15.61
C SER A 219 13.35 2.37 -15.55
N ALA A 220 12.89 2.80 -16.72
CA ALA A 220 11.49 3.17 -16.85
C ALA A 220 10.71 1.99 -16.27
N SER A 221 10.57 1.98 -14.96
CA SER A 221 9.89 0.95 -14.22
C SER A 221 8.46 1.19 -14.62
N SER A 222 7.97 0.38 -15.55
CA SER A 222 6.60 0.42 -16.01
C SER A 222 5.75 0.28 -14.76
N TYR A 223 5.23 1.39 -14.25
CA TYR A 223 4.34 1.35 -13.11
C TYR A 223 3.09 0.64 -13.58
N PHE A 224 2.86 -0.55 -13.03
CA PHE A 224 1.84 -1.44 -13.54
C PHE A 224 0.48 -1.11 -12.94
N PHE A 225 0.36 -0.32 -11.89
CA PHE A 225 -0.91 -0.06 -11.21
C PHE A 225 -1.18 1.45 -11.08
N LEU A 226 -0.15 2.28 -11.20
CA LEU A 226 -0.32 3.73 -11.10
C LEU A 226 -0.76 4.38 -12.41
N THR A 227 -1.70 5.33 -12.29
CA THR A 227 -1.90 6.34 -13.33
C THR A 227 -0.73 7.34 -13.33
N GLU A 228 -0.53 8.06 -14.44
CA GLU A 228 0.48 9.12 -14.53
C GLU A 228 0.28 10.19 -13.43
N ALA A 229 -0.98 10.52 -13.11
CA ALA A 229 -1.30 11.48 -12.06
C ALA A 229 -0.90 10.96 -10.67
N THR A 230 -1.26 9.72 -10.35
CA THR A 230 -0.89 9.06 -9.08
C THR A 230 0.63 8.94 -8.96
N TYR A 231 1.31 8.55 -10.04
CA TYR A 231 2.76 8.46 -10.09
C TYR A 231 3.45 9.80 -9.77
N ARG A 232 3.02 10.89 -10.44
CA ARG A 232 3.56 12.23 -10.18
C ARG A 232 3.33 12.66 -8.73
N ARG A 233 2.13 12.44 -8.20
CA ARG A 233 1.79 12.77 -6.81
C ARG A 233 2.66 12.00 -5.83
N ALA A 234 2.82 10.69 -6.02
CA ALA A 234 3.68 9.82 -5.22
C ALA A 234 5.15 10.30 -5.24
N LYS A 235 5.67 10.64 -6.42
CA LYS A 235 7.03 11.17 -6.57
C LYS A 235 7.23 12.50 -5.86
N MET A 236 6.29 13.44 -6.01
CA MET A 236 6.35 14.75 -5.34
C MET A 236 6.29 14.61 -3.82
N GLU A 237 5.37 13.78 -3.31
CA GLU A 237 5.20 13.57 -1.87
C GLU A 237 6.41 12.86 -1.26
N GLY A 238 6.94 11.81 -1.91
CA GLY A 238 8.17 11.16 -1.49
C GLY A 238 9.36 12.12 -1.41
N ALA A 239 9.56 12.93 -2.45
CA ALA A 239 10.64 13.93 -2.47
C ALA A 239 10.45 15.02 -1.40
N ARG A 240 9.21 15.44 -1.15
CA ARG A 240 8.88 16.40 -0.08
C ARG A 240 9.20 15.80 1.28
N PHE A 241 8.76 14.58 1.55
CA PHE A 241 9.02 13.88 2.80
C PHE A 241 10.51 13.71 3.06
N GLY A 242 11.29 13.31 2.04
CA GLY A 242 12.75 13.23 2.13
C GLY A 242 13.41 14.54 2.55
N ARG A 243 12.94 15.69 2.02
CA ARG A 243 13.44 17.02 2.44
C ARG A 243 13.06 17.38 3.87
N ILE A 244 11.86 17.03 4.31
CA ILE A 244 11.41 17.24 5.70
C ILE A 244 12.29 16.44 6.65
N CYS A 245 12.46 15.15 6.41
CA CYS A 245 13.32 14.30 7.22
C CYS A 245 14.77 14.79 7.24
N ALA A 246 15.35 15.19 6.10
CA ALA A 246 16.72 15.70 6.05
C ALA A 246 16.91 17.07 6.74
N ARG A 247 15.83 17.87 6.87
CA ARG A 247 15.84 19.14 7.58
C ARG A 247 15.72 18.93 9.09
N ASP A 248 14.78 18.09 9.49
CA ASP A 248 14.44 17.87 10.90
C ASP A 248 15.41 16.89 11.57
N TYR A 249 16.10 16.07 10.77
CA TYR A 249 17.05 15.04 11.19
C TYR A 249 18.30 15.03 10.29
N PRO A 250 19.22 16.00 10.50
CA PRO A 250 20.36 16.26 9.62
C PRO A 250 21.41 15.14 9.58
N GLU A 251 21.36 14.17 10.48
CA GLU A 251 22.12 12.91 10.41
C GLU A 251 21.87 12.12 9.10
N HIS A 252 20.88 12.52 8.30
CA HIS A 252 20.53 11.93 7.00
C HIS A 252 21.17 12.58 5.77
N ARG A 253 22.10 13.53 5.94
CA ARG A 253 22.83 14.12 4.79
C ARG A 253 23.92 13.22 4.18
N GLY A 254 24.00 11.96 4.60
CA GLY A 254 24.98 10.96 4.12
C GLY A 254 24.68 10.42 2.73
#